data_AF-A0A1Y0H692-F1
#
_entry.id   AF-A0A1Y0H692-F1
#
_cell.length_a   1.000
_cell.length_b   1.000
_cell.length_c   1.000
_cell.angle_alpha   90.00
_cell.angle_beta   90.00
_cell.angle_gamma   90.00
#
_symmetry.space_group_name_H-M   'P 1'
#
loop_
_entity.id
_entity.type
_entity.pdbx_description
1 polymer ?
#
loop_
_entity_poly.entity_id
_entity_poly.type
_entity_poly.pdbx_seq_one_letter_code
_entity_poly.pdbx_strand_id
1 'polypeptide(L)'
;MKVFVLIEHGLGTAYELLSGLIVPRPIALVSTQDADGRTNLAPFSYFMIGGINPPSVAFCPVRGREGDKKETLRNIETTRQYVINLVTPDMVEGMNVTGGDYPGDADKWAMSGFSPVPSMHVAPARVAQSPVQLECELMAVVPHGDGPGSADYVIGEVKVAHVREDLVNENGTFGPVDLLSRLGQRDYLAMGSGTFAMSRPDITQFLSRDAD
;
A
#
# COMPACT_ATOMS: atom_id res chain seq x y z
N MET A 1 30.71 -11.17 5.47
CA MET A 1 29.45 -10.39 5.50
C MET A 1 29.73 -9.06 6.16
N LYS A 2 29.18 -7.95 5.65
CA LYS A 2 29.30 -6.64 6.31
C LYS A 2 28.21 -6.54 7.39
N VAL A 3 28.56 -6.07 8.58
CA VAL A 3 27.63 -5.92 9.71
C VAL A 3 27.25 -4.46 9.87
N PHE A 4 25.96 -4.18 10.10
CA PHE A 4 25.43 -2.87 10.45
C PHE A 4 24.70 -2.98 11.77
N VAL A 5 25.18 -2.26 12.79
CA VAL A 5 24.55 -2.24 14.12
C VAL A 5 23.63 -1.02 14.15
N LEU A 6 22.33 -1.22 13.90
CA LEU A 6 21.39 -0.10 13.69
C LEU A 6 21.25 0.83 14.92
N ILE A 7 21.47 0.32 16.14
CA ILE A 7 21.48 1.15 17.35
C ILE A 7 22.68 2.12 17.40
N GLU A 8 23.71 1.89 16.60
CA GLU A 8 24.90 2.74 16.46
C GLU A 8 24.80 3.65 15.22
N HIS A 9 23.72 3.54 14.44
CA HIS A 9 23.49 4.30 13.22
C HIS A 9 22.24 5.18 13.32
N GLY A 10 22.21 6.26 12.52
CA GLY A 10 21.06 7.17 12.47
C GLY A 10 19.93 6.67 11.57
N LEU A 11 18.81 7.39 11.60
CA LEU A 11 17.59 7.10 10.82
C LEU A 11 17.85 6.94 9.32
N GLY A 12 18.78 7.71 8.75
CA GLY A 12 19.12 7.63 7.32
C GLY A 12 19.64 6.25 6.91
N THR A 13 20.58 5.69 7.69
CA THR A 13 21.13 4.35 7.43
C THR A 13 20.07 3.26 7.62
N ALA A 14 19.24 3.38 8.66
CA ALA A 14 18.13 2.46 8.88
C ALA A 14 17.13 2.49 7.70
N TYR A 15 16.77 3.68 7.23
CA TYR A 15 15.89 3.86 6.07
C TYR A 15 16.50 3.25 4.81
N GLU A 16 17.77 3.54 4.50
CA GLU A 16 18.43 3.00 3.31
C GLU A 16 18.52 1.48 3.33
N LEU A 17 18.87 0.89 4.47
CA LEU A 17 18.96 -0.57 4.61
C LEU A 17 17.58 -1.22 4.48
N LEU A 18 16.58 -0.77 5.23
CA LEU A 18 15.27 -1.40 5.23
C LEU A 18 14.55 -1.20 3.90
N SER A 19 14.51 0.04 3.37
CA SER A 19 13.85 0.33 2.09
C SER A 19 14.62 -0.16 0.87
N GLY A 20 15.94 -0.36 0.98
CA GLY A 20 16.76 -0.90 -0.10
C GLY A 20 16.76 -2.43 -0.18
N LEU A 21 16.62 -3.11 0.97
CA LEU A 21 16.76 -4.57 1.06
C LEU A 21 15.41 -5.30 1.17
N ILE A 22 14.36 -4.66 1.69
CA ILE A 22 13.02 -5.23 1.74
C ILE A 22 12.27 -4.75 0.49
N VAL A 23 12.46 -5.51 -0.59
CA VAL A 23 11.94 -5.23 -1.94
C VAL A 23 11.56 -6.54 -2.64
N PRO A 24 10.68 -6.51 -3.65
CA PRO A 24 9.83 -5.38 -4.04
C PRO A 24 8.71 -5.13 -3.02
N ARG A 25 8.33 -3.86 -2.84
CA ARG A 25 7.21 -3.49 -1.96
C ARG A 25 5.98 -3.11 -2.78
N PRO A 26 4.79 -3.66 -2.48
CA PRO A 26 3.58 -3.24 -3.15
C PRO A 26 3.24 -1.79 -2.80
N ILE A 27 2.52 -1.12 -3.68
CA ILE A 27 2.13 0.29 -3.51
C ILE A 27 0.63 0.37 -3.27
N ALA A 28 0.23 1.01 -2.17
CA ALA A 28 -1.13 1.45 -1.93
C ALA A 28 -1.28 2.92 -2.34
N LEU A 29 -2.03 3.22 -3.40
CA LEU A 29 -2.47 4.58 -3.71
C LEU A 29 -3.77 4.87 -2.95
N VAL A 30 -3.66 5.59 -1.84
CA VAL A 30 -4.72 5.74 -0.85
C VAL A 30 -5.50 7.03 -1.08
N SER A 31 -6.79 6.87 -1.35
CA SER A 31 -7.78 7.95 -1.41
C SER A 31 -8.45 8.11 -0.05
N THR A 32 -8.61 9.36 0.38
CA THR A 32 -9.26 9.76 1.63
C THR A 32 -10.02 11.05 1.43
N GLN A 33 -10.86 11.41 2.39
CA GLN A 33 -11.40 12.75 2.51
C GLN A 33 -11.47 13.19 3.97
N ASP A 34 -11.48 14.50 4.22
CA ASP A 34 -11.71 15.06 5.55
C ASP A 34 -13.20 15.10 5.92
N ALA A 35 -13.54 15.64 7.11
CA ALA A 35 -14.91 15.78 7.57
C ALA A 35 -15.76 16.78 6.75
N ASP A 36 -15.12 17.71 6.04
CA ASP A 36 -15.77 18.68 5.15
C ASP A 36 -15.89 18.14 3.71
N GLY A 37 -15.38 16.93 3.44
CA GLY A 37 -15.39 16.30 2.12
C GLY A 37 -14.25 16.72 1.20
N ARG A 38 -13.22 17.42 1.70
CA ARG A 38 -12.01 17.70 0.91
C ARG A 38 -11.25 16.41 0.66
N THR A 39 -10.96 16.12 -0.60
CA THR A 39 -10.35 14.86 -1.02
C THR A 39 -8.83 14.92 -1.00
N ASN A 40 -8.20 13.77 -0.75
CA ASN A 40 -6.76 13.61 -0.76
C ASN A 40 -6.38 12.26 -1.36
N LEU A 41 -5.24 12.23 -2.06
CA LEU A 41 -4.69 11.04 -2.72
C LEU A 41 -3.18 10.99 -2.46
N ALA A 42 -2.65 9.85 -2.00
CA ALA A 42 -1.22 9.71 -1.74
C ALA A 42 -0.75 8.23 -1.80
N PRO A 43 0.49 7.95 -2.24
CA PRO A 43 1.02 6.60 -2.34
C PRO A 43 1.82 6.17 -1.11
N PHE A 44 1.68 4.92 -0.69
CA PHE A 44 2.40 4.30 0.42
C PHE A 44 2.96 2.95 0.01
N SER A 45 4.26 2.74 0.24
CA SER A 45 4.93 1.46 -0.09
C SER A 45 5.14 0.55 1.13
N TYR A 46 4.80 1.01 2.33
CA TYR A 46 4.79 0.15 3.52
C TYR A 46 3.41 -0.47 3.62
N PHE A 47 3.07 -1.32 2.65
CA PHE A 47 1.74 -1.89 2.42
C PHE A 47 1.82 -3.42 2.40
N MET A 48 0.83 -4.06 3.05
CA MET A 48 0.72 -5.52 3.10
C MET A 48 -0.72 -5.98 3.31
N ILE A 49 -0.95 -7.25 3.03
CA ILE A 49 -2.18 -7.95 3.40
C ILE A 49 -2.14 -8.24 4.91
N GLY A 50 -3.30 -8.10 5.56
CA GLY A 50 -3.52 -8.50 6.95
C GLY A 50 -4.07 -9.93 7.03
N GLY A 51 -5.20 -10.10 7.71
CA GLY A 51 -5.93 -11.36 7.80
C GLY A 51 -7.02 -11.52 6.73
N ILE A 52 -7.58 -12.72 6.63
CA ILE A 52 -8.72 -13.03 5.74
C ILE A 52 -10.04 -13.22 6.51
N ASN A 53 -10.01 -13.16 7.84
CA ASN A 53 -11.20 -13.28 8.70
C ASN A 53 -11.08 -12.34 9.92
N PRO A 54 -11.55 -11.09 9.84
CA PRO A 54 -12.11 -10.46 8.63
C PRO A 54 -11.04 -10.11 7.58
N PRO A 55 -11.40 -9.93 6.29
CA PRO A 55 -10.47 -9.51 5.26
C PRO A 55 -9.91 -8.14 5.59
N SER A 56 -8.59 -8.02 5.69
CA SER A 56 -7.93 -6.80 6.13
C SER A 56 -6.62 -6.53 5.41
N VAL A 57 -6.24 -5.27 5.40
CA VAL A 57 -5.00 -4.74 4.85
C VAL A 57 -4.36 -3.79 5.84
N ALA A 58 -3.04 -3.63 5.74
CA ALA A 58 -2.32 -2.67 6.54
C ALA A 58 -1.40 -1.82 5.67
N PHE A 59 -1.35 -0.52 5.93
CA PHE A 59 -0.31 0.35 5.41
C PHE A 59 0.22 1.30 6.48
N CYS A 60 1.43 1.81 6.29
CA CYS A 60 2.13 2.57 7.31
C CYS A 60 2.61 3.94 6.77
N PRO A 61 1.84 5.02 6.99
CA PRO A 61 2.31 6.38 6.78
C PRO A 61 3.48 6.70 7.70
N VAL A 62 4.64 7.02 7.12
CA VAL A 62 5.77 7.58 7.87
C VAL A 62 5.50 9.07 8.11
N ARG A 63 5.71 9.51 9.35
CA ARG A 63 5.54 10.90 9.74
C ARG A 63 6.57 11.80 9.06
N GLY A 64 6.18 13.06 8.87
CA GLY A 64 7.01 14.05 8.18
C GLY A 64 8.30 14.39 8.96
N ARG A 65 9.08 15.30 8.37
CA ARG A 65 10.38 15.74 8.94
C ARG A 65 10.23 16.43 10.29
N GLU A 66 9.05 16.98 10.57
CA GLU A 66 8.72 17.62 11.84
C GLU A 66 7.97 16.66 12.78
N GLY A 67 7.84 15.37 12.42
CA GLY A 67 7.08 14.38 13.18
C GLY A 67 5.56 14.52 13.04
N ASP A 68 5.10 15.28 12.06
CA ASP A 68 3.69 15.51 11.77
C ASP A 68 3.04 14.31 11.07
N LYS A 69 1.77 14.07 11.41
CA LYS A 69 0.95 13.06 10.73
C LYS A 69 0.66 13.50 9.30
N LYS A 70 0.83 12.59 8.33
CA LYS A 70 0.39 12.82 6.95
C LYS A 70 -1.12 13.07 6.89
N GLU A 71 -1.54 13.86 5.91
CA GLU A 71 -2.95 14.21 5.68
C GLU A 71 -3.87 12.99 5.59
N THR A 72 -3.44 11.96 4.84
CA THR A 72 -4.13 10.66 4.75
C THR A 72 -4.45 10.06 6.12
N LEU A 73 -3.50 10.10 7.06
CA LEU A 73 -3.69 9.56 8.39
C LEU A 73 -4.71 10.39 9.20
N ARG A 74 -4.61 11.72 9.15
CA ARG A 74 -5.56 12.62 9.83
C ARG A 74 -7.00 12.42 9.34
N ASN A 75 -7.15 12.27 8.01
CA ASN A 75 -8.43 11.99 7.38
C ASN A 75 -9.01 10.64 7.85
N ILE A 76 -8.18 9.59 7.89
CA ILE A 76 -8.60 8.25 8.33
C ILE A 76 -8.96 8.22 9.82
N GLU A 77 -8.21 8.90 10.68
CA GLU A 77 -8.53 8.97 12.12
C GLU A 77 -9.89 9.65 12.37
N THR A 78 -10.25 10.61 11.52
CA THR A 78 -11.49 11.39 11.65
C THR A 78 -12.68 10.68 11.01
N THR A 79 -12.53 10.24 9.76
CA THR A 79 -13.63 9.68 8.94
C THR A 79 -13.74 8.17 9.01
N ARG A 80 -12.68 7.49 9.46
CA ARG A 80 -12.56 6.02 9.55
C ARG A 80 -12.72 5.30 8.22
N GLN A 81 -12.60 6.00 7.09
CA GLN A 81 -12.88 5.47 5.77
C GLN A 81 -11.78 5.85 4.78
N TYR A 82 -11.43 4.92 3.89
CA TYR A 82 -10.46 5.14 2.83
C TYR A 82 -10.60 4.12 1.71
N VAL A 83 -9.97 4.39 0.58
CA VAL A 83 -9.86 3.43 -0.53
C VAL A 83 -8.39 3.19 -0.84
N ILE A 84 -7.98 1.93 -0.94
CA ILE A 84 -6.69 1.54 -1.53
C ILE A 84 -6.88 1.25 -3.00
N ASN A 85 -6.10 1.90 -3.86
CA ASN A 85 -6.08 1.66 -5.30
C ASN A 85 -4.73 1.03 -5.64
N LEU A 86 -4.74 -0.15 -6.28
CA LEU A 86 -3.50 -0.75 -6.77
C LEU A 86 -3.03 -0.02 -8.03
N VAL A 87 -1.72 0.01 -8.24
CA VAL A 87 -1.07 0.88 -9.24
C VAL A 87 -0.46 0.00 -10.34
N THR A 88 -0.71 0.31 -11.60
CA THR A 88 -0.03 -0.30 -12.76
C THR A 88 1.12 0.59 -13.25
N PRO A 89 2.02 0.09 -14.12
CA PRO A 89 3.05 0.92 -14.73
C PRO A 89 2.52 2.19 -15.40
N ASP A 90 1.40 2.12 -16.11
CA ASP A 90 0.79 3.28 -16.79
C ASP A 90 0.33 4.39 -15.82
N MET A 91 0.13 4.05 -14.55
CA MET A 91 -0.27 5.00 -13.52
C MET A 91 0.92 5.68 -12.83
N VAL A 92 2.17 5.32 -13.15
CA VAL A 92 3.36 5.72 -12.38
C VAL A 92 3.53 7.23 -12.27
N GLU A 93 3.34 7.97 -13.35
CA GLU A 93 3.56 9.43 -13.34
C GLU A 93 2.52 10.13 -12.46
N GLY A 94 1.23 9.85 -12.69
CA GLY A 94 0.14 10.41 -11.89
C GLY A 94 0.24 10.03 -10.41
N MET A 95 0.60 8.78 -10.11
CA MET A 95 0.84 8.31 -8.74
C MET A 95 2.03 9.03 -8.10
N ASN A 96 3.14 9.21 -8.82
CA ASN A 96 4.33 9.88 -8.29
C ASN A 96 4.05 11.35 -7.96
N VAL A 97 3.25 12.04 -8.78
CA VAL A 97 2.78 13.41 -8.49
C VAL A 97 2.06 13.45 -7.13
N THR A 98 1.22 12.47 -6.80
CA THR A 98 0.51 12.50 -5.50
C THR A 98 1.41 12.30 -4.27
N GLY A 99 2.65 11.85 -4.44
CA GLY A 99 3.61 11.63 -3.36
C GLY A 99 4.40 12.86 -2.92
N GLY A 100 4.21 14.02 -3.56
CA GLY A 100 4.91 15.26 -3.22
C GLY A 100 4.48 15.87 -1.88
N ASP A 101 5.38 16.64 -1.25
CA ASP A 101 5.05 17.49 -0.11
C ASP A 101 4.49 18.82 -0.63
N TYR A 102 3.17 18.95 -0.60
CA TYR A 102 2.46 20.14 -1.08
C TYR A 102 2.04 21.05 0.06
N PRO A 103 2.14 22.38 -0.09
CA PRO A 103 1.60 23.33 0.87
C PRO A 103 0.06 23.41 0.75
N GLY A 104 -0.64 23.40 1.88
CA GLY A 104 -2.08 23.64 1.95
C GLY A 104 -2.94 22.58 1.25
N ASP A 105 -4.07 23.02 0.69
CA ASP A 105 -5.15 22.16 0.17
C ASP A 105 -4.95 21.82 -1.32
N ALA A 106 -3.73 21.43 -1.71
CA ALA A 106 -3.43 21.10 -3.11
C ALA A 106 -4.30 19.93 -3.61
N ASP A 107 -4.98 20.14 -4.73
CA ASP A 107 -5.84 19.14 -5.35
C ASP A 107 -5.02 18.07 -6.08
N LYS A 108 -4.61 17.04 -5.34
CA LYS A 108 -3.80 15.92 -5.85
C LYS A 108 -4.57 15.07 -6.87
N TRP A 109 -5.91 15.11 -6.88
CA TRP A 109 -6.71 14.44 -7.90
C TRP A 109 -6.53 15.15 -9.25
N ALA A 110 -6.72 16.47 -9.29
CA ALA A 110 -6.52 17.25 -10.51
C ALA A 110 -5.06 17.15 -11.02
N MET A 111 -4.07 17.23 -10.12
CA MET A 111 -2.66 17.18 -10.49
C MET A 111 -2.21 15.83 -11.04
N SER A 112 -2.77 14.73 -10.54
CA SER A 112 -2.42 13.37 -10.99
C SER A 112 -3.05 12.99 -12.32
N GLY A 113 -4.11 13.69 -12.74
CA GLY A 113 -4.91 13.34 -13.92
C GLY A 113 -5.79 12.10 -13.72
N PHE A 114 -5.89 11.57 -12.50
CA PHE A 114 -6.77 10.44 -12.21
C PHE A 114 -8.23 10.86 -12.12
N SER A 115 -9.11 9.96 -12.56
CA SER A 115 -10.55 10.22 -12.56
C SER A 115 -11.18 9.62 -11.30
N PRO A 116 -11.81 10.43 -10.42
CA PRO A 116 -12.50 9.92 -9.26
C PRO A 116 -13.80 9.21 -9.68
N VAL A 117 -14.05 8.05 -9.09
CA VAL A 117 -15.29 7.28 -9.25
C VAL A 117 -15.92 7.04 -7.88
N PRO A 118 -17.24 7.23 -7.71
CA PRO A 118 -17.89 6.93 -6.44
C PRO A 118 -17.64 5.49 -5.95
N SER A 119 -17.44 5.39 -4.63
CA SER A 119 -17.41 4.15 -3.87
C SER A 119 -18.84 3.67 -3.56
N MET A 120 -18.98 2.38 -3.22
CA MET A 120 -20.28 1.78 -2.89
C MET A 120 -20.59 1.81 -1.39
N HIS A 121 -19.56 1.75 -0.55
CA HIS A 121 -19.66 1.56 0.89
C HIS A 121 -19.02 2.69 1.68
N VAL A 122 -17.90 3.24 1.20
CA VAL A 122 -17.18 4.34 1.85
C VAL A 122 -17.35 5.68 1.12
N ALA A 123 -17.12 6.80 1.80
CA ALA A 123 -17.24 8.12 1.19
C ALA A 123 -16.10 8.48 0.19
N PRO A 124 -14.81 8.18 0.46
CA PRO A 124 -13.73 8.52 -0.46
C PRO A 124 -13.88 7.86 -1.83
N ALA A 125 -13.57 8.60 -2.90
CA ALA A 125 -13.66 8.11 -4.27
C ALA A 125 -12.55 7.09 -4.59
N ARG A 126 -12.84 6.19 -5.53
CA ARG A 126 -11.90 5.25 -6.15
C ARG A 126 -11.22 5.88 -7.36
N VAL A 127 -10.06 5.35 -7.76
CA VAL A 127 -9.35 5.77 -8.98
C VAL A 127 -9.80 4.93 -10.16
N ALA A 128 -10.41 5.54 -11.18
CA ALA A 128 -10.96 4.83 -12.35
C ALA A 128 -9.92 3.95 -13.07
N GLN A 129 -8.68 4.46 -13.16
CA GLN A 129 -7.57 3.83 -13.87
C GLN A 129 -7.01 2.60 -13.13
N SER A 130 -7.32 2.45 -11.84
CA SER A 130 -6.80 1.34 -11.04
C SER A 130 -7.46 0.01 -11.44
N PRO A 131 -6.69 -1.08 -11.57
CA PRO A 131 -7.25 -2.40 -11.88
C PRO A 131 -7.94 -3.06 -10.69
N VAL A 132 -7.61 -2.64 -9.47
CA VAL A 132 -8.16 -3.19 -8.22
C VAL A 132 -8.30 -2.07 -7.19
N GLN A 133 -9.51 -1.87 -6.67
CA GLN A 133 -9.78 -0.90 -5.61
C GLN A 133 -10.43 -1.57 -4.40
N LEU A 134 -9.95 -1.24 -3.21
CA LEU A 134 -10.40 -1.81 -1.94
C LEU A 134 -11.00 -0.70 -1.09
N GLU A 135 -12.31 -0.76 -0.85
CA GLU A 135 -13.00 0.12 0.08
C GLU A 135 -12.81 -0.38 1.50
N CYS A 136 -12.24 0.46 2.37
CA CYS A 136 -11.79 0.07 3.69
C CYS A 136 -12.42 0.91 4.80
N GLU A 137 -12.78 0.23 5.89
CA GLU A 137 -13.10 0.86 7.17
C GLU A 137 -11.97 0.64 8.18
N LEU A 138 -11.63 1.68 8.92
CA LEU A 138 -10.56 1.64 9.92
C LEU A 138 -10.92 0.67 11.05
N MET A 139 -10.05 -0.31 11.28
CA MET A 139 -10.09 -1.17 12.47
C MET A 139 -9.27 -0.53 13.59
N ALA A 140 -8.01 -0.20 13.31
CA ALA A 140 -7.08 0.33 14.30
C ALA A 140 -5.97 1.17 13.67
N VAL A 141 -5.46 2.13 14.44
CA VAL A 141 -4.17 2.78 14.20
C VAL A 141 -3.24 2.39 15.34
N VAL A 142 -2.09 1.81 15.02
CA VAL A 142 -1.05 1.47 16.01
C VAL A 142 0.16 2.39 15.79
N PRO A 143 0.43 3.36 16.67
CA PRO A 143 1.58 4.24 16.53
C PRO A 143 2.90 3.48 16.74
N HIS A 144 3.93 3.88 16.00
CA HIS A 144 5.27 3.31 16.07
C HIS A 144 6.32 4.40 16.28
N GLY A 145 6.77 4.53 17.53
CA GLY A 145 7.75 5.54 17.93
C GLY A 145 7.19 6.96 17.92
N ASP A 146 8.06 7.93 18.16
CA ASP A 146 7.74 9.36 18.25
C ASP A 146 8.71 10.18 17.38
N GLY A 147 8.27 11.35 16.92
CA GLY A 147 9.10 12.30 16.16
C GLY A 147 9.36 11.90 14.70
N PRO A 148 10.36 12.50 14.04
CA PRO A 148 10.62 12.30 12.62
C PRO A 148 10.99 10.84 12.30
N GLY A 149 10.41 10.28 11.24
CA GLY A 149 10.66 8.89 10.83
C GLY A 149 9.90 7.82 11.65
N SER A 150 9.16 8.23 12.70
CA SER A 150 8.10 7.40 13.28
C SER A 150 7.00 7.14 12.25
N ALA A 151 6.14 6.16 12.52
CA ALA A 151 5.09 5.78 11.59
C ALA A 151 3.84 5.32 12.33
N ASP A 152 2.75 5.15 11.61
CA ASP A 152 1.48 4.71 12.19
C ASP A 152 0.93 3.55 11.36
N TYR A 153 0.80 2.36 11.95
CA TYR A 153 0.21 1.21 11.26
C TYR A 153 -1.31 1.41 11.18
N VAL A 154 -1.81 1.70 9.98
CA VAL A 154 -3.23 1.79 9.69
C VAL A 154 -3.71 0.41 9.26
N ILE A 155 -4.59 -0.20 10.07
CA ILE A 155 -5.20 -1.50 9.80
C ILE A 155 -6.67 -1.25 9.48
N GLY A 156 -7.12 -1.71 8.31
CA GLY A 156 -8.52 -1.60 7.92
C GLY A 156 -9.09 -2.89 7.37
N GLU A 157 -10.39 -3.04 7.59
CA GLU A 157 -11.20 -4.12 7.06
C GLU A 157 -11.61 -3.76 5.64
N VAL A 158 -11.43 -4.68 4.70
CA VAL A 158 -11.89 -4.51 3.32
C VAL A 158 -13.36 -4.89 3.25
N LYS A 159 -14.21 -3.89 2.97
CA LYS A 159 -15.67 -4.08 2.90
C LYS A 159 -16.14 -4.39 1.48
N VAL A 160 -15.54 -3.74 0.48
CA VAL A 160 -15.84 -3.96 -0.93
C VAL A 160 -14.53 -4.00 -1.72
N ALA A 161 -14.39 -4.98 -2.61
CA ALA A 161 -13.30 -5.04 -3.58
C ALA A 161 -13.89 -4.91 -4.99
N HIS A 162 -13.35 -3.96 -5.75
CA HIS A 162 -13.62 -3.77 -7.17
C HIS A 162 -12.43 -4.32 -7.94
N VAL A 163 -12.67 -5.26 -8.85
CA VAL A 163 -11.63 -5.90 -9.66
C VAL A 163 -12.02 -5.75 -11.11
N ARG A 164 -11.10 -5.29 -11.95
CA ARG A 164 -11.32 -5.15 -13.39
C ARG A 164 -11.67 -6.51 -14.00
N GLU A 165 -12.69 -6.54 -14.86
CA GLU A 165 -13.32 -7.78 -15.33
C GLU A 165 -12.35 -8.74 -16.04
N ASP A 166 -11.41 -8.20 -16.81
CA ASP A 166 -10.35 -8.95 -17.51
C ASP A 166 -9.38 -9.69 -16.56
N LEU A 167 -9.39 -9.36 -15.26
CA LEU A 167 -8.56 -10.02 -14.25
C LEU A 167 -9.27 -11.18 -13.56
N VAL A 168 -10.56 -11.37 -13.82
CA VAL A 168 -11.36 -12.45 -13.24
C VAL A 168 -11.44 -13.58 -14.26
N ASN A 169 -10.84 -14.72 -13.93
CA ASN A 169 -10.89 -15.93 -14.76
C ASN A 169 -12.29 -16.56 -14.68
N GLU A 170 -12.62 -17.42 -15.64
CA GLU A 170 -13.92 -18.12 -15.74
C GLU A 170 -14.33 -18.87 -14.45
N ASN A 171 -13.35 -19.33 -13.67
CA ASN A 171 -13.57 -20.07 -12.42
C ASN A 171 -13.70 -19.16 -11.18
N GLY A 172 -13.80 -17.85 -11.36
CA GLY A 172 -13.86 -16.86 -10.27
C GLY A 172 -12.53 -16.65 -9.53
N THR A 173 -11.42 -17.10 -10.11
CA THR A 173 -10.06 -16.84 -9.60
C THR A 173 -9.47 -15.60 -10.26
N PHE A 174 -8.42 -15.05 -9.68
CA PHE A 174 -7.76 -13.85 -10.21
C PHE A 174 -6.52 -14.22 -11.03
N GLY A 175 -6.40 -13.64 -12.23
CA GLY A 175 -5.21 -13.72 -13.07
C GLY A 175 -4.07 -12.85 -12.56
N PRO A 176 -2.86 -12.99 -13.12
CA PRO A 176 -1.75 -12.10 -12.81
C PRO A 176 -2.09 -10.67 -13.23
N VAL A 177 -1.71 -9.70 -12.40
CA VAL A 177 -1.83 -8.26 -12.69
C VAL A 177 -0.44 -7.69 -12.74
N ASP A 178 -0.11 -6.96 -13.81
CA ASP A 178 1.14 -6.20 -13.87
C ASP A 178 1.04 -4.96 -12.97
N LEU A 179 1.29 -5.19 -11.68
CA LEU A 179 1.32 -4.13 -10.68
C LEU A 179 2.71 -3.51 -10.59
N LEU A 180 2.72 -2.24 -10.26
CA LEU A 180 3.91 -1.48 -9.95
C LEU A 180 4.31 -1.71 -8.49
N SER A 181 5.57 -2.02 -8.28
CA SER A 181 6.18 -2.14 -6.96
C SER A 181 7.29 -1.12 -6.76
N ARG A 182 7.48 -0.68 -5.51
CA ARG A 182 8.57 0.22 -5.12
C ARG A 182 9.80 -0.58 -4.71
N LEU A 183 10.97 -0.15 -5.17
CA LEU A 183 12.27 -0.68 -4.78
C LEU A 183 13.00 0.28 -3.81
N GLY A 184 14.32 0.14 -3.70
CA GLY A 184 15.17 1.13 -3.04
C GLY A 184 15.21 2.45 -3.81
N GLN A 185 15.63 3.52 -3.14
CA GLN A 185 15.82 4.84 -3.76
C GLN A 185 14.54 5.32 -4.49
N ARG A 186 14.65 5.57 -5.81
CA ARG A 186 13.56 6.05 -6.67
C ARG A 186 13.15 5.01 -7.73
N ASP A 187 13.57 3.76 -7.54
CA ASP A 187 13.38 2.72 -8.54
C ASP A 187 12.03 2.03 -8.34
N TYR A 188 11.43 1.64 -9.47
CA TYR A 188 10.16 0.92 -9.54
C TYR A 188 10.34 -0.36 -10.35
N LEU A 189 9.54 -1.37 -10.04
CA LEU A 189 9.48 -2.63 -10.77
C LEU A 189 8.05 -2.86 -11.28
N ALA A 190 7.90 -3.03 -12.59
CA ALA A 190 6.71 -3.67 -13.16
C ALA A 190 6.84 -5.19 -12.97
N MET A 191 5.85 -5.83 -12.36
CA MET A 191 5.92 -7.28 -12.09
C MET A 191 5.97 -8.11 -13.38
N GLY A 192 5.33 -7.64 -14.46
CA GLY A 192 5.29 -8.29 -15.75
C GLY A 192 4.81 -9.75 -15.68
N SER A 193 5.31 -10.58 -16.61
CA SER A 193 4.97 -12.02 -16.70
C SER A 193 6.06 -12.95 -16.14
N GLY A 194 7.07 -12.42 -15.44
CA GLY A 194 8.25 -13.15 -14.97
C GLY A 194 8.01 -14.10 -13.78
N THR A 195 6.83 -14.73 -13.71
CA THR A 195 6.42 -15.60 -12.60
C THR A 195 6.65 -17.07 -12.93
N PHE A 196 6.97 -17.88 -11.92
CA PHE A 196 6.95 -19.34 -12.00
C PHE A 196 6.07 -19.91 -10.90
N ALA A 197 5.36 -21.00 -11.19
CA ALA A 197 4.58 -21.71 -10.19
C ALA A 197 5.47 -22.68 -9.41
N MET A 198 5.28 -22.72 -8.09
CA MET A 198 5.94 -23.69 -7.21
C MET A 198 4.90 -24.24 -6.23
N SER A 199 4.75 -25.56 -6.22
CA SER A 199 3.86 -26.23 -5.27
C SER A 199 4.45 -26.20 -3.87
N ARG A 200 3.59 -26.08 -2.86
CA ARG A 200 4.03 -26.28 -1.47
C ARG A 200 4.52 -27.73 -1.30
N PRO A 201 5.61 -27.98 -0.56
CA PRO A 201 6.09 -29.34 -0.36
C PRO A 201 5.07 -30.19 0.40
N ASP A 202 4.90 -31.44 -0.01
CA ASP A 202 4.19 -32.43 0.77
C ASP A 202 5.13 -32.96 1.86
N ILE A 203 4.78 -32.71 3.13
CA ILE A 203 5.65 -33.07 4.26
C ILE A 203 5.87 -34.58 4.36
N THR A 204 4.96 -35.40 3.83
CA THR A 204 5.12 -36.86 3.84
C THR A 204 6.38 -37.32 3.09
N GLN A 205 6.84 -36.54 2.12
CA GLN A 205 8.06 -36.80 1.35
C GLN A 205 9.36 -36.60 2.14
N PHE A 206 9.28 -35.92 3.29
CA PHE A 206 10.41 -35.67 4.18
C PHE A 206 10.38 -36.57 5.43
N LEU A 207 9.22 -37.10 5.79
CA LEU A 207 9.04 -37.98 6.95
C LEU A 207 9.42 -39.44 6.67
N SER A 208 9.52 -39.85 5.41
CA SER A 208 9.87 -41.23 5.01
C SER A 208 11.38 -41.51 4.92
N ARG A 209 12.23 -40.56 5.32
CA ARG A 209 13.70 -40.67 5.21
C ARG A 209 14.42 -41.00 6.53
N ASP A 210 13.71 -41.05 7.64
CA ASP A 210 14.28 -41.30 8.98
C ASP A 210 13.95 -42.72 9.52
N ALA A 211 13.63 -43.67 8.65
CA ALA A 211 13.17 -45.01 9.03
C ALA A 211 14.07 -46.19 8.58
N ASP A 212 15.33 -45.93 8.21
CA ASP A 212 16.35 -46.97 7.90
C ASP A 212 17.58 -46.86 8.81
#